data_AF-A0A7W1JNL4-F1
#
_entry.id   AF-A0A7W1JNL4-F1
#
_cell.length_a   1.000
_cell.length_b   1.000
_cell.length_c   1.000
_cell.angle_alpha   90.00
_cell.angle_beta   90.00
_cell.angle_gamma   90.00
#
_symmetry.space_group_name_H-M   'P 1'
#
loop_
_entity.id
_entity.type
_entity.pdbx_description
1 polymer ?
#
loop_
_entity_poly.entity_id
_entity_poly.type
_entity_poly.pdbx_seq_one_letter_code
_entity_poly.pdbx_strand_id
1 'polypeptide(L)'
;MKHILAEIDFRVYNDGSVSILTPITDTAREWTEGNVYFESWQTIGGGICIDHRFLVDLIEGILSEGFTIVDQHDRKLSLPEAS
;
A
#
# COMPACT_ATOMS: atom_id res chain seq x y z
N MET A 1 -22.33 19.90 2.36
CA MET A 1 -20.86 19.81 2.23
C MET A 1 -20.48 18.36 2.51
N LYS A 2 -20.26 17.54 1.48
CA LYS A 2 -19.73 16.17 1.68
C LYS A 2 -18.27 16.34 2.05
N HIS A 3 -17.87 15.90 3.23
CA HIS A 3 -16.46 15.58 3.45
C HIS A 3 -16.13 14.48 2.44
N ILE A 4 -15.42 14.81 1.37
CA ILE A 4 -14.78 13.80 0.53
C ILE A 4 -13.64 13.29 1.39
N LEU A 5 -13.89 12.23 2.16
CA LEU A 5 -12.79 11.38 2.58
C LEU A 5 -12.19 10.89 1.27
N ALA A 6 -10.94 11.27 0.98
CA ALA A 6 -10.23 10.66 -0.14
C ALA A 6 -10.32 9.15 0.06
N GLU A 7 -10.85 8.44 -0.93
CA GLU A 7 -10.97 6.99 -0.88
C GLU A 7 -9.57 6.41 -0.66
N ILE A 8 -9.43 5.53 0.33
CA ILE A 8 -8.14 4.92 0.69
C ILE A 8 -7.93 3.75 -0.26
N ASP A 9 -6.88 3.80 -1.08
CA ASP A 9 -6.57 2.75 -2.06
C ASP A 9 -5.78 1.60 -1.42
N PHE A 10 -4.83 1.93 -0.55
CA PHE A 10 -3.98 0.96 0.13
C PHE A 10 -3.89 1.22 1.63
N ARG A 11 -3.79 0.13 2.39
CA ARG A 11 -3.36 0.16 3.80
C ARG A 11 -2.10 -0.65 3.99
N VAL A 12 -1.13 -0.10 4.71
CA VAL A 12 0.05 -0.84 5.18
C VAL A 12 -0.01 -1.07 6.68
N TYR A 13 0.18 -2.31 7.08
CA TYR A 13 0.47 -2.68 8.47
C TYR A 13 1.94 -3.06 8.58
N ASN A 14 2.71 -2.34 9.38
CA ASN A 14 4.14 -2.60 9.56
C ASN A 14 4.41 -3.21 10.96
N ASP A 15 4.93 -4.43 10.98
CA ASP A 15 5.30 -5.18 12.19
C ASP A 15 6.83 -5.24 12.42
N GLY A 16 7.58 -4.34 11.78
CA GLY A 16 9.03 -4.23 11.87
C GLY A 16 9.79 -5.19 10.96
N SER A 17 9.53 -6.50 11.05
CA SER A 17 10.23 -7.51 10.24
C SER A 17 9.55 -7.80 8.90
N VAL A 18 8.21 -7.73 8.89
CA VAL A 18 7.35 -7.90 7.73
C VAL A 18 6.29 -6.81 7.77
N SER A 19 5.86 -6.37 6.59
CA SER A 19 4.70 -5.50 6.43
C SER A 19 3.64 -6.18 5.58
N ILE A 20 2.37 -5.85 5.83
CA ILE A 20 1.24 -6.33 5.04
C ILE A 20 0.68 -5.14 4.27
N LEU A 21 0.76 -5.18 2.94
CA LEU A 21 0.08 -4.22 2.06
C LEU A 21 -1.28 -4.80 1.64
N THR A 22 -2.34 -4.06 1.89
CA THR A 22 -3.72 -4.47 1.56
C THR A 22 -4.31 -3.49 0.54
N PRO A 23 -4.62 -3.91 -0.70
CA PRO A 23 -5.41 -3.11 -1.63
C PRO A 23 -6.88 -3.10 -1.24
N ILE A 24 -7.48 -1.92 -1.17
CA ILE A 24 -8.85 -1.68 -0.69
C ILE A 24 -9.81 -1.44 -1.87
N THR A 25 -9.41 -0.61 -2.82
CA THR A 25 -10.19 -0.29 -4.02
C THR A 25 -9.94 -1.32 -5.13
N ASP A 26 -10.86 -1.43 -6.08
CA ASP A 26 -10.70 -2.34 -7.22
C ASP A 26 -9.51 -1.93 -8.10
N THR A 27 -9.33 -0.62 -8.30
CA THR A 27 -8.16 -0.07 -9.01
C THR A 27 -6.84 -0.38 -8.31
N ALA A 28 -6.81 -0.40 -6.97
CA ALA A 28 -5.63 -0.83 -6.22
C ALA A 28 -5.34 -2.33 -6.39
N ARG A 29 -6.37 -3.17 -6.45
CA ARG A 29 -6.22 -4.62 -6.71
C ARG A 29 -5.67 -4.86 -8.10
N GLU A 30 -6.26 -4.24 -9.12
CA GLU A 30 -5.80 -4.34 -10.51
C GLU A 30 -4.35 -3.87 -10.67
N TRP A 31 -3.99 -2.76 -10.02
CA TRP A 31 -2.60 -2.29 -10.01
C TRP A 31 -1.67 -3.30 -9.35
N THR A 32 -2.08 -3.88 -8.22
CA THR A 32 -1.29 -4.89 -7.50
C THR A 32 -1.05 -6.12 -8.38
N GLU A 33 -2.08 -6.64 -9.05
CA GLU A 33 -1.99 -7.79 -9.94
C GLU A 33 -1.09 -7.54 -11.17
N GLY A 34 -1.07 -6.31 -11.67
CA GLY A 34 -0.25 -5.92 -12.84
C GLY A 34 1.20 -5.55 -12.52
N ASN A 35 1.50 -5.12 -11.28
CA ASN A 35 2.79 -4.50 -10.95
C ASN A 35 3.57 -5.24 -9.85
N VAL A 36 2.92 -6.10 -9.06
CA VAL A 36 3.56 -6.77 -7.93
C VAL A 36 3.62 -8.27 -8.19
N TYR A 37 4.84 -8.80 -8.29
CA TYR A 37 5.04 -10.25 -8.32
C TYR A 37 5.12 -10.79 -6.90
N PHE A 38 4.22 -11.72 -6.55
CA PHE A 38 4.23 -12.43 -5.28
C PHE A 38 3.68 -13.84 -5.47
N GLU A 39 4.11 -14.76 -4.62
CA GLU A 39 3.62 -16.12 -4.58
C GLU A 39 2.37 -16.22 -3.68
N SER A 40 1.50 -17.20 -3.94
CA SER A 40 0.24 -17.37 -3.20
C SER A 40 0.42 -17.51 -1.67
N TRP A 41 1.54 -18.10 -1.23
CA TRP A 41 1.87 -18.26 0.20
C TRP A 41 2.20 -16.93 0.90
N GLN A 42 2.45 -15.86 0.15
CA GLN A 42 2.68 -14.52 0.70
C GLN A 42 1.38 -13.77 1.03
N THR A 43 0.22 -14.35 0.74
CA THR A 43 -1.08 -13.70 0.99
C THR A 43 -1.60 -13.95 2.39
N ILE A 44 -2.11 -12.90 3.05
CA ILE A 44 -2.76 -12.99 4.36
C ILE A 44 -3.86 -11.94 4.47
N GLY A 45 -5.07 -12.34 4.85
CA GLY A 45 -6.17 -11.39 5.12
C GLY A 45 -6.53 -10.44 3.97
N GLY A 46 -6.29 -10.85 2.71
CA GLY A 46 -6.49 -10.01 1.53
C GLY A 46 -5.34 -9.04 1.22
N GLY A 47 -4.24 -9.09 1.97
CA GLY A 47 -3.01 -8.36 1.71
C GLY A 47 -1.83 -9.28 1.38
N ILE A 48 -0.70 -8.66 1.07
CA ILE A 48 0.55 -9.31 0.70
C ILE A 48 1.61 -9.02 1.78
N CYS A 49 2.23 -10.08 2.29
CA CYS A 49 3.39 -10.02 3.17
C CYS A 49 4.63 -9.60 2.39
N ILE A 50 5.24 -8.50 2.82
CA ILE A 50 6.37 -7.83 2.20
C ILE A 50 7.52 -7.76 3.20
N ASP A 51 8.71 -8.18 2.77
CA ASP A 51 9.95 -7.94 3.50
C ASP A 51 10.23 -6.43 3.55
N HIS A 52 10.55 -5.90 4.74
CA HIS A 52 10.75 -4.47 4.98
C HIS A 52 11.70 -3.78 3.98
N ARG A 53 12.63 -4.52 3.37
CA ARG A 53 13.58 -3.99 2.37
C ARG A 53 12.91 -3.56 1.07
N PHE A 54 11.78 -4.18 0.70
CA PHE A 54 11.02 -3.83 -0.51
C PHE A 54 9.87 -2.86 -0.24
N LEU A 55 9.59 -2.56 1.02
CA LEU A 55 8.43 -1.77 1.39
C LEU A 55 8.52 -0.34 0.87
N VAL A 56 9.69 0.27 0.97
CA VAL A 56 9.91 1.67 0.55
C VAL A 56 9.66 1.80 -0.95
N ASP A 57 10.35 1.00 -1.77
CA ASP A 57 10.20 1.01 -3.23
C ASP A 57 8.74 0.78 -3.67
N LEU A 58 8.02 -0.10 -2.97
CA LEU A 58 6.62 -0.38 -3.26
C LEU A 58 5.71 0.81 -2.90
N ILE A 59 5.92 1.43 -1.75
CA ILE A 59 5.19 2.65 -1.35
C ILE A 59 5.46 3.78 -2.36
N GLU A 60 6.70 3.93 -2.82
CA GLU A 60 7.06 4.93 -3.81
C GLU A 60 6.36 4.68 -5.15
N GLY A 61 6.31 3.43 -5.62
CA GLY A 61 5.56 3.05 -6.82
C GLY A 61 4.06 3.35 -6.71
N ILE A 62 3.43 3.00 -5.58
CA ILE A 62 2.01 3.28 -5.31
C ILE A 62 1.74 4.79 -5.34
N LEU A 63 2.55 5.58 -4.62
CA LEU A 63 2.36 7.02 -4.54
C LEU A 63 2.63 7.74 -5.86
N SER A 64 3.58 7.25 -6.65
CA SER A 64 3.92 7.82 -7.97
C SER A 64 2.81 7.64 -9.00
N GLU A 65 2.00 6.59 -8.87
CA GLU A 65 0.82 6.32 -9.70
C GLU A 65 -0.43 7.10 -9.23
N GLY A 66 -0.31 7.89 -8.16
CA GLY A 66 -1.37 8.76 -7.65
C GLY A 66 -2.35 8.07 -6.69
N PHE A 67 -2.09 6.83 -6.30
CA PHE A 67 -2.87 6.13 -5.28
C PHE A 67 -2.65 6.73 -3.89
N THR A 68 -3.65 6.57 -3.03
CA THR A 68 -3.55 6.91 -1.62
C THR A 68 -3.15 5.70 -0.79
N ILE A 69 -2.25 5.90 0.17
CA ILE A 69 -1.87 4.86 1.13
C ILE A 69 -1.90 5.41 2.54
N VAL A 70 -2.39 4.60 3.48
CA VAL A 70 -2.39 4.90 4.91
C VAL A 70 -1.69 3.82 5.71
N ASP A 71 -1.17 4.17 6.87
CA ASP A 71 -0.65 3.19 7.84
C ASP A 71 -1.77 2.55 8.69
N GLN A 72 -1.39 1.72 9.64
CA GLN A 72 -2.32 1.06 10.57
C GLN A 72 -3.06 2.00 11.53
N HIS A 73 -2.71 3.29 11.55
CA HIS A 73 -3.36 4.34 12.34
C HIS A 73 -4.12 5.33 11.43
N ASP A 74 -4.39 4.94 10.17
CA ASP A 74 -5.04 5.76 9.14
C ASP A 74 -4.29 7.08 8.84
N ARG A 75 -2.97 7.11 9.06
CA ARG A 75 -2.11 8.24 8.68
C ARG A 75 -1.72 8.11 7.22
N LYS A 76 -2.05 9.12 6.41
CA LYS A 76 -1.65 9.17 5.01
C LYS A 76 -0.13 9.20 4.88
N LEU A 77 0.41 8.32 4.04
CA LEU A 77 1.82 8.36 3.65
C LEU A 77 2.01 9.30 2.47
N SER A 78 3.19 9.89 2.40
CA SER A 78 3.61 10.78 1.33
C SER A 78 5.07 10.49 0.99
N LEU A 79 5.44 10.74 -0.25
CA LEU A 79 6.85 10.75 -0.63
C LEU A 79 7.58 11.79 0.22
N PRO A 80 8.83 11.54 0.64
CA PRO A 80 9.65 12.58 1.23
C PRO A 80 9.79 13.73 0.21
N GLU A 81 9.75 14.97 0.68
CA GLU A 81 10.09 16.10 -0.19
C GLU A 81 11.55 15.90 -0.66
N ALA A 82 11.74 15.91 -1.98
CA ALA A 82 13.06 15.78 -2.59
C ALA A 82 13.99 16.83 -1.95
N SER A 83 15.03 16.36 -1.27
CA SER A 83 16.03 17.21 -0.60
C SER A 83 16.96 17.89 -1.59
#